data_AF-A0A098EWX8-F1
#
_entry.id   AF-A0A098EWX8-F1
#
_cell.length_a   1.000
_cell.length_b   1.000
_cell.length_c   1.000
_cell.angle_alpha   90.00
_cell.angle_beta   90.00
_cell.angle_gamma   90.00
#
_symmetry.space_group_name_H-M   'P 1'
#
loop_
_entity.id
_entity.type
_entity.pdbx_description
1 polymer ?
#
loop_
_entity_poly.entity_id
_entity_poly.type
_entity_poly.pdbx_seq_one_letter_code
_entity_poly.pdbx_strand_id
1 'polypeptide(L)'
;MTEFRLLKEEDFQHASDLADKVFRKEGHVSMGMAFPQVFSPAFNQSYGAFMDGKLVSFIGLVPSVLHIGGAEVQAFSIGAVCTEPDYRRRGLANTLLQMVFDHLHKSGASVLFVSGDLPIYLKQGCTFYGKMNQYKFGEGDLEAAEGFGIRELEPFDWFQLRKLGNARPVRYEQSLYELALLNERAAFASIFKMNHKVLIAEENGELKAFLMFGVPYEGQEKADSRAIEWGGDPAAVRSLLASAFTYGLNTLLVNVPAYEKELNGQLDGMSKEKLPFPGTMKIMDLDLLLSQLGPYFENKLSITAKDENQKELRFGEQTVLISNQELEELLLKGSKDMDPLLDDVFPIPFPFPQGLNYV
;
A
#
# COMPACT_ATOMS: atom_id res chain seq x y z
N MET A 1 -15.47 28.81 17.90
CA MET A 1 -14.72 29.03 16.64
C MET A 1 -13.98 27.73 16.33
N THR A 2 -13.87 27.31 15.07
CA THR A 2 -13.13 26.09 14.73
C THR A 2 -11.66 26.43 14.46
N GLU A 3 -10.76 25.79 15.18
CA GLU A 3 -9.32 25.87 14.97
C GLU A 3 -8.87 24.68 14.12
N PHE A 4 -8.06 24.91 13.08
CA PHE A 4 -7.44 23.86 12.29
C PHE A 4 -5.93 23.96 12.44
N ARG A 5 -5.27 22.87 12.86
CA ARG A 5 -3.83 22.87 13.13
C ARG A 5 -3.23 21.48 13.06
N LEU A 6 -1.90 21.42 13.03
CA LEU A 6 -1.17 20.19 13.34
C LEU A 6 -1.53 19.72 14.74
N LEU A 7 -1.53 18.39 14.91
CA LEU A 7 -1.60 17.81 16.24
C LEU A 7 -0.37 18.19 17.06
N LYS A 8 -0.54 18.21 18.37
CA LYS A 8 0.54 18.18 19.35
C LYS A 8 0.62 16.77 19.91
N GLU A 9 1.71 16.46 20.61
CA GLU A 9 1.90 15.15 21.24
C GLU A 9 0.70 14.75 22.11
N GLU A 10 0.17 15.69 22.91
CA GLU A 10 -1.00 15.45 23.76
C GLU A 10 -2.31 15.19 22.98
N ASP A 11 -2.40 15.53 21.70
CA ASP A 11 -3.60 15.35 20.89
C ASP A 11 -3.72 13.92 20.31
N PHE A 12 -2.62 13.17 20.21
CA PHE A 12 -2.61 11.88 19.52
C PHE A 12 -3.45 10.82 20.22
N GLN A 13 -3.52 10.85 21.56
CA GLN A 13 -4.43 9.97 22.29
C GLN A 13 -5.90 10.29 21.93
N HIS A 14 -6.27 11.57 21.91
CA HIS A 14 -7.62 11.98 21.51
C HIS A 14 -7.94 11.62 20.05
N ALA A 15 -6.94 11.65 19.16
CA ALA A 15 -7.10 11.23 17.77
C ALA A 15 -7.36 9.72 17.67
N SER A 16 -6.62 8.91 18.43
CA SER A 16 -6.86 7.46 18.54
C SER A 16 -8.25 7.18 19.07
N ASP A 17 -8.66 7.84 20.16
CA ASP A 17 -9.98 7.64 20.78
C ASP A 17 -11.12 8.03 19.83
N LEU A 18 -10.96 9.13 19.08
CA LEU A 18 -11.92 9.56 18.06
C LEU A 18 -12.00 8.53 16.91
N ALA A 19 -10.86 8.04 16.43
CA ALA A 19 -10.82 7.03 15.38
C ALA A 19 -11.44 5.70 15.84
N ASP A 20 -11.18 5.29 17.08
CA ASP A 20 -11.78 4.10 17.69
C ASP A 20 -13.29 4.20 17.74
N LYS A 21 -13.81 5.33 18.22
CA LYS A 21 -15.25 5.59 18.26
C LYS A 21 -15.90 5.52 16.88
N VAL A 22 -15.19 5.93 15.83
CA VAL A 22 -15.75 5.99 14.47
C VAL A 22 -15.62 4.66 13.71
N PHE A 23 -14.52 3.93 13.90
CA PHE A 23 -14.18 2.77 13.06
C PHE A 23 -14.21 1.43 13.79
N ARG A 24 -14.01 1.42 15.12
CA ARG A 24 -13.92 0.16 15.86
C ARG A 24 -15.26 -0.27 16.42
N LYS A 25 -15.38 -1.59 16.60
CA LYS A 25 -16.51 -2.31 17.20
C LYS A 25 -15.93 -3.25 18.25
N GLU A 26 -16.80 -3.87 19.03
CA GLU A 26 -16.39 -4.87 20.02
C GLU A 26 -15.51 -5.97 19.38
N GLY A 27 -14.40 -6.26 20.05
CA GLY A 27 -13.39 -7.23 19.61
C GLY A 27 -12.42 -6.73 18.55
N HIS A 28 -12.39 -5.43 18.21
CA HIS A 28 -11.29 -4.84 17.44
C HIS A 28 -10.18 -4.33 18.38
N VAL A 29 -8.93 -4.47 17.92
CA VAL A 29 -7.80 -3.74 18.48
C VAL A 29 -7.98 -2.24 18.22
N SER A 30 -7.52 -1.39 19.14
CA SER A 30 -7.53 0.07 18.96
C SER A 30 -6.82 0.49 17.66
N MET A 31 -7.32 1.53 17.00
CA MET A 31 -6.71 2.19 15.85
C MET A 31 -5.31 2.69 16.18
N GLY A 32 -5.11 3.33 17.33
CA GLY A 32 -3.79 3.81 17.78
C GLY A 32 -2.75 2.71 17.89
N MET A 33 -3.18 1.52 18.33
CA MET A 33 -2.31 0.35 18.44
C MET A 33 -2.04 -0.31 17.09
N ALA A 34 -3.08 -0.48 16.26
CA ALA A 34 -2.97 -1.18 14.98
C ALA A 34 -2.26 -0.35 13.89
N PHE A 35 -2.37 0.99 13.94
CA PHE A 35 -1.84 1.91 12.93
C PHE A 35 -0.81 2.87 13.54
N PRO A 36 0.32 2.36 14.04
CA PRO A 36 1.25 3.14 14.85
C PRO A 36 1.81 4.36 14.12
N GLN A 37 2.02 4.28 12.80
CA GLN A 37 2.52 5.39 12.00
C GLN A 37 1.50 6.54 11.90
N VAL A 38 0.20 6.23 11.86
CA VAL A 38 -0.87 7.22 11.76
C VAL A 38 -0.99 8.05 13.05
N PHE A 39 -0.78 7.40 14.20
CA PHE A 39 -0.96 7.97 15.54
C PHE A 39 0.35 8.27 16.26
N SER A 40 1.47 8.35 15.53
CA SER A 40 2.78 8.66 16.10
C SER A 40 3.06 10.16 16.08
N PRO A 41 3.52 10.76 17.20
CA PRO A 41 4.00 12.13 17.21
C PRO A 41 5.37 12.31 16.54
N ALA A 42 6.06 11.22 16.17
CA ALA A 42 7.44 11.27 15.68
C ALA A 42 7.60 12.14 14.41
N PHE A 43 6.64 12.05 13.47
CA PHE A 43 6.63 12.92 12.29
C PHE A 43 5.97 14.27 12.59
N ASN A 44 4.94 14.27 13.44
CA ASN A 44 4.15 15.46 13.77
C ASN A 44 3.54 16.17 12.54
N GLN A 45 2.94 15.39 11.62
CA GLN A 45 2.44 15.88 10.32
C GLN A 45 0.92 15.73 10.16
N SER A 46 0.24 15.05 11.08
CA SER A 46 -1.21 14.86 11.06
C SER A 46 -1.95 16.14 11.49
N TYR A 47 -3.16 16.34 10.97
CA TYR A 47 -3.95 17.54 11.21
C TYR A 47 -5.29 17.25 11.91
N GLY A 48 -5.75 18.22 12.69
CA GLY A 48 -7.00 18.15 13.44
C GLY A 48 -7.82 19.43 13.36
N ALA A 49 -9.15 19.27 13.44
CA ALA A 49 -10.09 20.36 13.65
C ALA A 49 -10.56 20.33 15.10
N PHE A 50 -10.42 21.47 15.79
CA PHE A 50 -10.73 21.63 17.20
C PHE A 50 -11.87 22.62 17.39
N MET A 51 -12.83 22.27 18.25
CA MET A 51 -13.91 23.17 18.68
C MET A 51 -13.97 23.16 20.19
N ASP A 52 -13.80 24.35 20.79
CA ASP A 52 -13.77 24.53 22.25
C ASP A 52 -12.73 23.63 22.95
N GLY A 53 -11.55 23.50 22.32
CA GLY A 53 -10.43 22.67 22.80
C GLY A 53 -10.57 21.17 22.51
N LYS A 54 -11.73 20.71 22.02
CA LYS A 54 -11.98 19.30 21.70
C LYS A 54 -11.61 18.99 20.25
N LEU A 55 -10.84 17.93 20.01
CA LEU A 55 -10.62 17.36 18.67
C LEU A 55 -11.92 16.75 18.14
N VAL A 56 -12.45 17.29 17.04
CA VAL A 56 -13.73 16.85 16.44
C VAL A 56 -13.58 16.27 15.03
N SER A 57 -12.42 16.45 14.40
CA SER A 57 -12.07 15.82 13.12
C SER A 57 -10.56 15.62 13.04
N PHE A 58 -10.14 14.50 12.45
CA PHE A 58 -8.75 14.10 12.34
C PHE A 58 -8.44 13.58 10.92
N ILE A 59 -7.24 13.89 10.42
CA ILE A 59 -6.65 13.26 9.24
C ILE A 59 -5.22 12.84 9.59
N GLY A 60 -4.98 11.53 9.56
CA GLY A 60 -3.65 10.96 9.71
C GLY A 60 -2.85 11.14 8.44
N LEU A 61 -1.59 11.57 8.56
CA LEU A 61 -0.71 11.78 7.42
C LEU A 61 0.62 11.05 7.64
N VAL A 62 0.91 10.06 6.79
CA VAL A 62 2.08 9.18 6.93
C VAL A 62 3.00 9.34 5.72
N PRO A 63 4.26 9.81 5.90
CA PRO A 63 5.23 9.88 4.82
C PRO A 63 5.77 8.49 4.45
N SER A 64 6.15 8.32 3.19
CA SER A 64 6.86 7.14 2.71
C SER A 64 7.77 7.46 1.54
N VAL A 65 8.84 6.67 1.38
CA VAL A 65 9.65 6.65 0.16
C VAL A 65 9.35 5.35 -0.56
N LEU A 66 8.96 5.44 -1.82
CA LEU A 66 8.76 4.27 -2.67
C LEU A 66 9.98 4.04 -3.52
N HIS A 67 10.37 2.79 -3.67
CA HIS A 67 11.34 2.36 -4.65
C HIS A 67 10.61 1.68 -5.81
N ILE A 68 10.80 2.17 -7.03
CA ILE A 68 10.15 1.68 -8.25
C ILE A 68 11.23 1.47 -9.32
N GLY A 69 11.73 0.24 -9.42
CA GLY A 69 12.95 -0.05 -10.18
C GLY A 69 14.14 0.70 -9.58
N GLY A 70 14.76 1.57 -10.38
CA GLY A 70 15.85 2.45 -9.90
C GLY A 70 15.37 3.80 -9.33
N ALA A 71 14.07 4.10 -9.37
CA ALA A 71 13.54 5.40 -8.96
C ALA A 71 13.14 5.43 -7.48
N GLU A 72 13.26 6.62 -6.87
CA GLU A 72 12.73 6.94 -5.56
C GLU A 72 11.62 7.97 -5.69
N VAL A 73 10.42 7.62 -5.23
CA VAL A 73 9.24 8.49 -5.26
C VAL A 73 8.84 8.86 -3.84
N GLN A 74 8.79 10.17 -3.55
CA GLN A 74 8.33 10.68 -2.26
C GLN A 74 6.81 10.71 -2.25
N ALA A 75 6.22 10.00 -1.28
CA ALA A 75 4.79 9.78 -1.18
C ALA A 75 4.27 10.07 0.22
N PHE A 76 2.97 10.32 0.28
CA PHE A 76 2.22 10.27 1.53
C PHE A 76 1.04 9.33 1.40
N SER A 77 0.58 8.82 2.54
CA SER A 77 -0.70 8.14 2.66
C SER A 77 -1.54 8.86 3.70
N ILE A 78 -2.85 9.01 3.45
CA ILE A 78 -3.80 9.46 4.47
C ILE A 78 -4.56 8.28 5.07
N GLY A 79 -4.59 8.26 6.40
CA GLY A 79 -5.20 7.19 7.20
C GLY A 79 -6.14 7.74 8.27
N ALA A 80 -6.99 6.86 8.80
CA ALA A 80 -7.93 7.14 9.90
C ALA A 80 -8.71 8.47 9.80
N VAL A 81 -9.09 8.89 8.58
CA VAL A 81 -9.79 10.17 8.35
C VAL A 81 -11.19 10.12 8.94
N CYS A 82 -11.41 10.82 10.05
CA CYS A 82 -12.66 10.76 10.79
C CYS A 82 -13.16 12.11 11.26
N THR A 83 -14.48 12.22 11.37
CA THR A 83 -15.17 13.35 11.98
C THR A 83 -16.20 12.80 12.95
N GLU A 84 -16.20 13.35 14.17
CA GLU A 84 -17.20 13.07 15.20
C GLU A 84 -18.62 13.21 14.60
N PRO A 85 -19.49 12.19 14.72
CA PRO A 85 -20.86 12.19 14.17
C PRO A 85 -21.61 13.52 14.22
N ASP A 86 -21.62 14.20 15.37
CA ASP A 86 -22.37 15.45 15.57
C ASP A 86 -21.78 16.67 14.84
N TYR A 87 -20.54 16.55 14.35
CA TYR A 87 -19.79 17.60 13.67
C TYR A 87 -19.68 17.36 12.15
N ARG A 88 -20.31 16.30 11.64
CA ARG A 88 -20.31 15.96 10.20
C ARG A 88 -21.12 16.96 9.36
N ARG A 89 -20.86 16.96 8.05
CA ARG A 89 -21.48 17.86 7.04
C ARG A 89 -21.22 19.35 7.26
N ARG A 90 -20.12 19.68 7.95
CA ARG A 90 -19.66 21.06 8.20
C ARG A 90 -18.38 21.43 7.42
N GLY A 91 -17.96 20.61 6.46
CA GLY A 91 -16.77 20.86 5.64
C GLY A 91 -15.41 20.62 6.33
N LEU A 92 -15.40 20.06 7.55
CA LEU A 92 -14.17 19.87 8.33
C LEU A 92 -13.15 18.96 7.62
N ALA A 93 -13.57 17.76 7.20
CA ALA A 93 -12.69 16.83 6.49
C ALA A 93 -12.15 17.42 5.17
N ASN A 94 -12.94 18.21 4.45
CA ASN A 94 -12.49 18.86 3.22
C ASN A 94 -11.43 19.94 3.51
N THR A 95 -11.63 20.72 4.58
CA THR A 95 -10.65 21.74 5.01
C THR A 95 -9.33 21.07 5.40
N LEU A 96 -9.39 20.00 6.18
CA LEU A 96 -8.21 19.20 6.56
C LEU A 96 -7.51 18.59 5.33
N LEU A 97 -8.26 18.10 4.35
CA LEU A 97 -7.69 17.55 3.12
C LEU A 97 -6.96 18.63 2.29
N GLN A 98 -7.47 19.87 2.24
CA GLN A 98 -6.74 20.97 1.59
C GLN A 98 -5.42 21.29 2.32
N MET A 99 -5.42 21.29 3.66
CA MET A 99 -4.20 21.47 4.43
C MET A 99 -3.18 20.36 4.16
N VAL A 100 -3.64 19.12 3.95
CA VAL A 100 -2.78 18.01 3.52
C VAL A 100 -2.19 18.27 2.13
N PHE A 101 -2.96 18.75 1.16
CA PHE A 101 -2.42 19.08 -0.16
C PHE A 101 -1.34 20.17 -0.09
N ASP A 102 -1.58 21.22 0.70
CA ASP A 102 -0.58 22.27 0.94
C ASP A 102 0.67 21.71 1.64
N HIS A 103 0.51 20.73 2.53
CA HIS A 103 1.62 20.03 3.17
C HIS A 103 2.47 19.26 2.16
N LEU A 104 1.84 18.44 1.31
CA LEU A 104 2.53 17.64 0.30
C LEU A 104 3.30 18.50 -0.69
N HIS A 105 2.70 19.61 -1.12
CA HIS A 105 3.37 20.55 -2.01
C HIS A 105 4.64 21.12 -1.38
N LYS A 106 4.60 21.47 -0.08
CA LYS A 106 5.77 21.99 0.65
C LYS A 106 6.82 20.93 0.97
N SER A 107 6.42 19.65 1.07
CA SER A 107 7.34 18.56 1.42
C SER A 107 8.06 17.96 0.21
N GLY A 108 7.62 18.25 -1.02
CA GLY A 108 8.18 17.65 -2.23
C GLY A 108 7.69 16.22 -2.47
N ALA A 109 6.53 15.85 -1.93
CA ALA A 109 5.88 14.60 -2.27
C ALA A 109 5.06 14.74 -3.56
N SER A 110 5.25 13.79 -4.47
CA SER A 110 4.63 13.83 -5.81
C SER A 110 3.34 13.03 -5.90
N VAL A 111 3.07 12.14 -4.94
CA VAL A 111 1.86 11.30 -4.91
C VAL A 111 1.26 11.20 -3.50
N LEU A 112 -0.07 11.07 -3.45
CA LEU A 112 -0.85 10.81 -2.26
C LEU A 112 -1.69 9.54 -2.42
N PHE A 113 -1.53 8.57 -1.52
CA PHE A 113 -2.37 7.38 -1.42
C PHE A 113 -3.54 7.57 -0.46
N VAL A 114 -4.68 7.00 -0.82
CA VAL A 114 -5.91 6.99 -0.02
C VAL A 114 -6.50 5.58 -0.04
N SER A 115 -6.69 4.97 1.13
CA SER A 115 -7.21 3.60 1.22
C SER A 115 -8.69 3.44 0.81
N GLY A 116 -9.39 4.54 0.45
CA GLY A 116 -10.79 4.56 0.04
C GLY A 116 -11.08 5.43 -1.19
N ASP A 117 -12.35 5.42 -1.59
CA ASP A 117 -12.88 5.99 -2.84
C ASP A 117 -14.10 6.91 -2.59
N LEU A 118 -14.25 7.41 -1.36
CA LEU A 118 -15.34 8.30 -1.00
C LEU A 118 -15.40 9.53 -1.93
N PRO A 119 -16.59 10.08 -2.21
CA PRO A 119 -16.75 11.23 -3.12
C PRO A 119 -15.90 12.46 -2.77
N ILE A 120 -15.50 12.62 -1.50
CA ILE A 120 -14.60 13.69 -1.07
C ILE A 120 -13.21 13.58 -1.73
N TYR A 121 -12.71 12.36 -1.94
CA TYR A 121 -11.39 12.12 -2.56
C TYR A 121 -11.49 12.21 -4.08
N LEU A 122 -12.49 11.55 -4.67
CA LEU A 122 -12.68 11.53 -6.13
C LEU A 122 -12.88 12.94 -6.70
N LYS A 123 -13.68 13.78 -6.02
CA LYS A 123 -13.89 15.18 -6.42
C LYS A 123 -12.64 16.06 -6.30
N GLN A 124 -11.64 15.61 -5.55
CA GLN A 124 -10.36 16.31 -5.36
C GLN A 124 -9.26 15.74 -6.28
N GLY A 125 -9.63 14.89 -7.24
CA GLY A 125 -8.72 14.35 -8.25
C GLY A 125 -7.99 13.07 -7.83
N CYS A 126 -8.40 12.41 -6.75
CA CYS A 126 -7.97 11.03 -6.51
C CYS A 126 -8.64 10.10 -7.54
N THR A 127 -7.91 9.12 -8.03
CA THR A 127 -8.42 8.13 -8.99
C THR A 127 -7.84 6.74 -8.72
N PHE A 128 -8.47 5.71 -9.27
CA PHE A 128 -7.96 4.33 -9.16
C PHE A 128 -6.64 4.17 -9.94
N TYR A 129 -5.76 3.31 -9.43
CA TYR A 129 -4.45 3.03 -10.02
C TYR A 129 -4.13 1.54 -9.89
N GLY A 130 -3.19 1.07 -10.70
CA GLY A 130 -2.69 -0.30 -10.63
C GLY A 130 -3.73 -1.37 -10.96
N LYS A 131 -3.26 -2.61 -11.08
CA LYS A 131 -4.07 -3.81 -11.34
C LYS A 131 -3.49 -4.98 -10.57
N MET A 132 -4.34 -5.88 -10.12
CA MET A 132 -3.98 -7.12 -9.46
C MET A 132 -4.76 -8.30 -10.01
N ASN A 133 -4.21 -9.50 -9.82
CA ASN A 133 -4.96 -10.74 -9.85
C ASN A 133 -5.27 -11.13 -8.41
N GLN A 134 -6.56 -11.30 -8.10
CA GLN A 134 -7.00 -11.88 -6.84
C GLN A 134 -7.20 -13.39 -7.03
N TYR A 135 -6.49 -14.16 -6.24
CA TYR A 135 -6.64 -15.60 -6.15
C TYR A 135 -7.37 -15.94 -4.85
N LYS A 136 -8.22 -16.96 -4.88
CA LYS A 136 -8.86 -17.53 -3.71
C LYS A 136 -8.81 -19.05 -3.82
N PHE A 137 -8.24 -19.71 -2.82
CA PHE A 137 -8.13 -21.16 -2.81
C PHE A 137 -8.18 -21.73 -1.39
N GLY A 138 -8.51 -23.01 -1.29
CA GLY A 138 -8.56 -23.80 -0.07
C GLY A 138 -7.39 -24.77 0.08
N GLU A 139 -7.42 -25.56 1.16
CA GLU A 139 -6.41 -26.57 1.44
C GLU A 139 -6.37 -27.62 0.32
N GLY A 140 -5.18 -27.93 -0.17
CA GLY A 140 -4.97 -28.94 -1.23
C GLY A 140 -5.18 -28.44 -2.66
N ASP A 141 -5.72 -27.23 -2.87
CA ASP A 141 -5.87 -26.66 -4.21
C ASP A 141 -4.53 -26.21 -4.83
N LEU A 142 -3.57 -25.85 -3.99
CA LEU A 142 -2.23 -25.41 -4.40
C LEU A 142 -1.17 -26.39 -3.89
N GLU A 143 -0.47 -27.05 -4.82
CA GLU A 143 0.66 -27.92 -4.47
C GLU A 143 1.89 -27.09 -4.10
N ALA A 144 2.67 -27.53 -3.12
CA ALA A 144 3.96 -26.91 -2.80
C ALA A 144 5.00 -27.23 -3.90
N ALA A 145 5.95 -26.33 -4.15
CA ALA A 145 7.15 -26.67 -4.89
C ALA A 145 8.12 -27.48 -4.00
N GLU A 146 8.86 -28.41 -4.61
CA GLU A 146 9.87 -29.23 -3.93
C GLU A 146 11.15 -28.42 -3.61
N GLY A 147 11.94 -28.91 -2.65
CA GLY A 147 13.28 -28.36 -2.37
C GLY A 147 13.37 -27.33 -1.25
N PHE A 148 12.25 -26.90 -0.66
CA PHE A 148 12.23 -25.91 0.41
C PHE A 148 11.86 -26.52 1.77
N GLY A 149 12.66 -26.23 2.80
CA GLY A 149 12.26 -26.39 4.19
C GLY A 149 11.37 -25.21 4.62
N ILE A 150 10.27 -25.49 5.32
CA ILE A 150 9.32 -24.44 5.74
C ILE A 150 9.20 -24.46 7.26
N ARG A 151 9.31 -23.27 7.87
CA ARG A 151 9.16 -23.06 9.32
C ARG A 151 8.64 -21.66 9.64
N GLU A 152 8.26 -21.44 10.89
CA GLU A 152 7.98 -20.09 11.39
C GLU A 152 9.25 -19.23 11.41
N LEU A 153 9.05 -17.93 11.27
CA LEU A 153 10.09 -16.92 11.47
C LEU A 153 10.63 -16.97 12.91
N GLU A 154 11.94 -17.00 13.05
CA GLU A 154 12.63 -16.95 14.34
C GLU A 154 13.27 -15.58 14.58
N PRO A 155 13.56 -15.19 15.85
CA PRO A 155 14.14 -13.88 16.17
C PRO A 155 15.49 -13.57 15.50
N PHE A 156 16.20 -14.56 14.97
CA PHE A 156 17.48 -14.38 14.28
C PHE A 156 17.35 -14.19 12.76
N ASP A 157 16.15 -14.30 12.18
CA ASP A 157 15.94 -14.25 10.73
C ASP A 157 15.75 -12.83 10.16
N TRP A 158 15.54 -11.82 11.01
CA TRP A 158 15.09 -10.49 10.59
C TRP A 158 15.99 -9.82 9.53
N PHE A 159 17.30 -10.02 9.56
CA PHE A 159 18.20 -9.47 8.54
C PHE A 159 17.98 -10.11 7.16
N GLN A 160 17.72 -11.42 7.10
CA GLN A 160 17.43 -12.11 5.85
C GLN A 160 16.02 -11.75 5.35
N LEU A 161 15.05 -11.63 6.25
CA LEU A 161 13.70 -11.14 5.93
C LEU A 161 13.75 -9.75 5.28
N ARG A 162 14.49 -8.82 5.89
CA ARG A 162 14.71 -7.49 5.33
C ARG A 162 15.44 -7.54 3.99
N LYS A 163 16.44 -8.40 3.82
CA LYS A 163 17.16 -8.59 2.54
C LYS A 163 16.18 -9.00 1.44
N LEU A 164 15.30 -9.97 1.70
CA LEU A 164 14.29 -10.43 0.74
C LEU A 164 13.26 -9.35 0.41
N GLY A 165 12.75 -8.62 1.41
CA GLY A 165 11.84 -7.50 1.19
C GLY A 165 12.46 -6.38 0.36
N ASN A 166 13.73 -6.04 0.62
CA ASN A 166 14.45 -4.99 -0.09
C ASN A 166 14.91 -5.40 -1.49
N ALA A 167 14.98 -6.70 -1.79
CA ALA A 167 15.29 -7.18 -3.14
C ALA A 167 14.14 -6.96 -4.13
N ARG A 168 12.93 -6.65 -3.64
CA ARG A 168 11.79 -6.37 -4.51
C ARG A 168 11.99 -5.05 -5.27
N PRO A 169 11.79 -5.04 -6.59
CA PRO A 169 11.98 -3.84 -7.41
C PRO A 169 10.93 -2.76 -7.12
N VAL A 170 9.76 -3.16 -6.60
CA VAL A 170 8.69 -2.26 -6.18
C VAL A 170 8.41 -2.49 -4.70
N ARG A 171 8.66 -1.48 -3.87
CA ARG A 171 8.48 -1.58 -2.42
C ARG A 171 8.39 -0.21 -1.75
N TYR A 172 7.89 -0.22 -0.52
CA TYR A 172 8.12 0.88 0.43
C TYR A 172 9.52 0.75 1.01
N GLU A 173 10.19 1.87 1.24
CA GLU A 173 11.37 1.90 2.09
C GLU A 173 10.97 1.55 3.52
N GLN A 174 11.64 0.56 4.09
CA GLN A 174 11.40 0.11 5.44
C GLN A 174 12.72 -0.22 6.15
N SER A 175 12.86 0.34 7.35
CA SER A 175 13.87 -0.10 8.30
C SER A 175 13.53 -1.48 8.89
N LEU A 176 14.52 -2.11 9.51
CA LEU A 176 14.30 -3.37 10.23
C LEU A 176 13.27 -3.22 11.34
N TYR A 177 13.30 -2.09 12.05
CA TYR A 177 12.39 -1.80 13.14
C TYR A 177 10.95 -1.60 12.65
N GLU A 178 10.75 -0.87 11.56
CA GLU A 178 9.43 -0.69 10.95
C GLU A 178 8.85 -2.01 10.45
N LEU A 179 9.65 -2.84 9.80
CA LEU A 179 9.21 -4.17 9.36
C LEU A 179 8.72 -5.02 10.54
N ALA A 180 9.48 -5.05 11.63
CA ALA A 180 9.10 -5.78 12.84
C ALA A 180 7.84 -5.20 13.51
N LEU A 181 7.77 -3.87 13.64
CA LEU A 181 6.65 -3.17 14.24
C LEU A 181 5.36 -3.36 13.44
N LEU A 182 5.40 -3.16 12.12
CA LEU A 182 4.21 -3.30 11.26
C LEU A 182 3.72 -4.75 11.21
N ASN A 183 4.64 -5.72 11.24
CA ASN A 183 4.28 -7.13 11.38
C ASN A 183 3.59 -7.40 12.74
N GLU A 184 4.12 -6.89 13.85
CA GLU A 184 3.52 -7.04 15.18
C GLU A 184 2.12 -6.39 15.25
N ARG A 185 1.96 -5.19 14.68
CA ARG A 185 0.70 -4.44 14.76
C ARG A 185 -0.40 -4.99 13.86
N ALA A 186 -0.03 -5.73 12.80
CA ALA A 186 -0.95 -6.42 11.92
C ALA A 186 -2.08 -5.52 11.38
N ALA A 187 -1.77 -4.27 11.00
CA ALA A 187 -2.73 -3.19 10.73
C ALA A 187 -3.92 -3.63 9.86
N PHE A 188 -3.64 -4.06 8.62
CA PHE A 188 -4.65 -4.50 7.66
C PHE A 188 -5.39 -5.77 8.12
N ALA A 189 -4.66 -6.76 8.65
CA ALA A 189 -5.25 -8.00 9.15
C ALA A 189 -6.18 -7.77 10.35
N SER A 190 -5.87 -6.80 11.21
CA SER A 190 -6.68 -6.45 12.39
C SER A 190 -8.08 -5.97 12.04
N ILE A 191 -8.29 -5.43 10.83
CA ILE A 191 -9.62 -5.03 10.32
C ILE A 191 -10.54 -6.25 10.20
N PHE A 192 -9.95 -7.41 9.90
CA PHE A 192 -10.63 -8.69 9.75
C PHE A 192 -10.51 -9.55 11.01
N LYS A 193 -10.11 -8.96 12.15
CA LYS A 193 -9.90 -9.68 13.41
C LYS A 193 -8.94 -10.87 13.24
N MET A 194 -7.78 -10.60 12.65
CA MET A 194 -6.72 -11.55 12.41
C MET A 194 -5.41 -11.08 13.05
N ASN A 195 -4.58 -12.04 13.45
CA ASN A 195 -3.18 -11.82 13.81
C ASN A 195 -2.30 -12.20 12.62
N HIS A 196 -1.09 -11.65 12.56
CA HIS A 196 -0.10 -12.13 11.59
C HIS A 196 0.53 -13.44 12.05
N LYS A 197 0.80 -14.30 11.07
CA LYS A 197 1.82 -15.34 11.14
C LYS A 197 2.81 -15.15 10.01
N VAL A 198 4.06 -15.55 10.24
CA VAL A 198 5.13 -15.44 9.26
C VAL A 198 5.76 -16.81 9.07
N LEU A 199 5.65 -17.32 7.85
CA LEU A 199 6.39 -18.50 7.40
C LEU A 199 7.58 -18.06 6.55
N ILE A 200 8.67 -18.80 6.65
CA ILE A 200 9.86 -18.65 5.82
C ILE A 200 10.15 -19.97 5.10
N ALA A 201 10.67 -19.85 3.89
CA ALA A 201 11.17 -20.97 3.10
C ALA A 201 12.70 -20.90 3.06
N GLU A 202 13.36 -21.99 3.40
CA GLU A 202 14.81 -22.11 3.40
C GLU A 202 15.28 -23.24 2.48
N GLU A 203 16.43 -23.03 1.86
CA GLU A 203 17.12 -24.03 1.05
C GLU A 203 18.61 -23.93 1.37
N ASN A 204 19.24 -25.04 1.75
CA ASN A 204 20.66 -25.10 2.13
C ASN A 204 21.06 -24.09 3.23
N GLY A 205 20.15 -23.78 4.15
CA GLY A 205 20.38 -22.85 5.27
C GLY A 205 20.28 -21.37 4.93
N GLU A 206 19.88 -21.01 3.71
CA GLU A 206 19.56 -19.62 3.32
C GLU A 206 18.05 -19.43 3.17
N LEU A 207 17.52 -18.31 3.69
CA LEU A 207 16.13 -17.94 3.44
C LEU A 207 15.94 -17.55 1.98
N LYS A 208 15.02 -18.24 1.31
CA LYS A 208 14.67 -18.02 -0.10
C LYS A 208 13.40 -17.18 -0.26
N ALA A 209 12.45 -17.30 0.65
CA ALA A 209 11.23 -16.50 0.65
C ALA A 209 10.61 -16.36 2.04
N PHE A 210 9.67 -15.42 2.15
CA PHE A 210 8.78 -15.29 3.30
C PHE A 210 7.33 -15.01 2.87
N LEU A 211 6.41 -15.34 3.76
CA LEU A 211 4.99 -15.02 3.66
C LEU A 211 4.50 -14.55 5.04
N MET A 212 3.98 -13.33 5.08
CA MET A 212 3.15 -12.83 6.17
C MET A 212 1.68 -12.99 5.78
N PHE A 213 0.89 -13.62 6.63
CA PHE A 213 -0.53 -13.86 6.36
C PHE A 213 -1.36 -13.71 7.63
N GLY A 214 -2.63 -13.36 7.45
CA GLY A 214 -3.59 -13.20 8.53
C GLY A 214 -4.20 -14.54 8.94
N VAL A 215 -4.14 -14.85 10.23
CA VAL A 215 -4.84 -15.98 10.86
C VAL A 215 -5.99 -15.42 11.72
N PRO A 216 -7.25 -15.86 11.51
CA PRO A 216 -8.40 -15.40 12.29
C PRO A 216 -8.22 -15.60 13.80
N TYR A 217 -8.77 -14.70 14.61
CA TYR A 217 -8.87 -14.90 16.05
C TYR A 217 -9.69 -16.17 16.37
N GLU A 218 -9.44 -16.75 17.54
CA GLU A 218 -10.21 -17.90 18.02
C GLU A 218 -11.73 -17.63 17.96
N GLY A 219 -12.49 -18.61 17.48
CA GLY A 219 -13.94 -18.49 17.27
C GLY A 219 -14.38 -17.85 15.94
N GLN A 220 -13.45 -17.50 15.05
CA GLN A 220 -13.73 -17.00 13.68
C GLN A 220 -13.16 -17.90 12.57
N GLU A 221 -13.12 -19.20 12.82
CA GLU A 221 -12.49 -20.23 11.96
C GLU A 221 -13.00 -20.24 10.50
N LYS A 222 -14.18 -19.67 10.23
CA LYS A 222 -14.76 -19.59 8.87
C LYS A 222 -14.33 -18.36 8.07
N ALA A 223 -13.64 -17.39 8.68
CA ALA A 223 -13.22 -16.18 7.99
C ALA A 223 -12.14 -16.49 6.94
N ASP A 224 -12.26 -15.87 5.75
CA ASP A 224 -11.25 -16.01 4.70
C ASP A 224 -9.94 -15.35 5.14
N SER A 225 -8.87 -16.15 5.24
CA SER A 225 -7.52 -15.68 5.57
C SER A 225 -6.90 -14.95 4.39
N ARG A 226 -5.81 -14.21 4.61
CA ARG A 226 -5.25 -13.30 3.60
C ARG A 226 -3.74 -13.32 3.61
N ALA A 227 -3.12 -13.41 2.44
CA ALA A 227 -1.71 -13.03 2.29
C ALA A 227 -1.59 -11.51 2.45
N ILE A 228 -0.67 -11.05 3.30
CA ILE A 228 -0.48 -9.64 3.64
C ILE A 228 0.78 -9.09 2.98
N GLU A 229 1.89 -9.80 3.10
CA GLU A 229 3.19 -9.39 2.55
C GLU A 229 4.00 -10.64 2.21
N TRP A 230 4.80 -10.56 1.16
CA TRP A 230 5.65 -11.67 0.74
C TRP A 230 6.87 -11.12 0.00
N GLY A 231 7.89 -11.97 -0.16
CA GLY A 231 9.07 -11.63 -0.93
C GLY A 231 10.02 -12.81 -1.06
N GLY A 232 10.89 -12.75 -2.07
CA GLY A 232 11.86 -13.80 -2.38
C GLY A 232 11.48 -14.61 -3.62
N ASP A 233 12.01 -15.83 -3.70
CA ASP A 233 11.82 -16.75 -4.82
C ASP A 233 10.33 -17.09 -5.03
N PRO A 234 9.76 -16.89 -6.23
CA PRO A 234 8.34 -17.14 -6.50
C PRO A 234 7.89 -18.58 -6.24
N ALA A 235 8.71 -19.59 -6.53
CA ALA A 235 8.39 -20.99 -6.28
C ALA A 235 8.39 -21.29 -4.78
N ALA A 236 9.32 -20.68 -4.02
CA ALA A 236 9.33 -20.75 -2.57
C ALA A 236 8.09 -20.05 -1.96
N VAL A 237 7.68 -18.88 -2.49
CA VAL A 237 6.43 -18.21 -2.08
C VAL A 237 5.21 -19.10 -2.34
N ARG A 238 5.15 -19.78 -3.49
CA ARG A 238 4.09 -20.78 -3.77
C ARG A 238 4.02 -21.86 -2.70
N SER A 239 5.17 -22.41 -2.28
CA SER A 239 5.22 -23.40 -1.20
C SER A 239 4.74 -22.82 0.14
N LEU A 240 5.10 -21.58 0.46
CA LEU A 240 4.64 -20.91 1.69
C LEU A 240 3.12 -20.70 1.70
N LEU A 241 2.53 -20.34 0.56
CA LEU A 241 1.08 -20.20 0.41
C LEU A 241 0.36 -21.54 0.64
N ALA A 242 0.90 -22.65 0.13
CA ALA A 242 0.37 -23.99 0.37
C ALA A 242 0.52 -24.40 1.86
N SER A 243 1.66 -24.10 2.49
CA SER A 243 1.90 -24.44 3.90
C SER A 243 1.14 -23.56 4.90
N ALA A 244 0.61 -22.41 4.50
CA ALA A 244 -0.22 -21.57 5.36
C ALA A 244 -1.45 -22.33 5.91
N PHE A 245 -1.96 -23.34 5.19
CA PHE A 245 -3.09 -24.16 5.63
C PHE A 245 -2.81 -25.05 6.85
N THR A 246 -1.54 -25.24 7.23
CA THR A 246 -1.17 -25.93 8.47
C THR A 246 -1.70 -25.24 9.74
N TYR A 247 -2.13 -23.97 9.62
CA TYR A 247 -2.81 -23.21 10.67
C TYR A 247 -4.34 -23.39 10.69
N GLY A 248 -4.88 -24.37 9.94
CA GLY A 248 -6.31 -24.66 9.91
C GLY A 248 -7.13 -23.57 9.21
N LEU A 249 -6.58 -22.95 8.17
CA LEU A 249 -7.27 -21.90 7.41
C LEU A 249 -8.38 -22.52 6.55
N ASN A 250 -9.55 -21.87 6.50
CA ASN A 250 -10.62 -22.29 5.60
C ASN A 250 -10.30 -21.96 4.12
N THR A 251 -9.92 -20.71 3.85
CA THR A 251 -9.46 -20.25 2.53
C THR A 251 -8.35 -19.22 2.69
N LEU A 252 -7.54 -19.05 1.64
CA LEU A 252 -6.53 -18.00 1.54
C LEU A 252 -6.81 -17.11 0.32
N LEU A 253 -7.01 -15.82 0.59
CA LEU A 253 -7.07 -14.76 -0.41
C LEU A 253 -5.67 -14.21 -0.66
N VAL A 254 -5.24 -14.21 -1.93
CA VAL A 254 -3.93 -13.73 -2.34
C VAL A 254 -4.11 -12.68 -3.42
N ASN A 255 -3.80 -11.42 -3.10
CA ASN A 255 -3.78 -10.33 -4.06
C ASN A 255 -2.35 -10.17 -4.60
N VAL A 256 -2.15 -10.44 -5.89
CA VAL A 256 -0.85 -10.32 -6.54
C VAL A 256 -0.91 -9.21 -7.58
N PRO A 257 -0.11 -8.13 -7.44
CA PRO A 257 -0.02 -7.11 -8.48
C PRO A 257 0.26 -7.70 -9.85
N ALA A 258 -0.36 -7.14 -10.89
CA ALA A 258 -0.23 -7.65 -12.25
C ALA A 258 1.22 -7.59 -12.78
N TYR A 259 2.03 -6.67 -12.25
CA TYR A 259 3.45 -6.54 -12.59
C TYR A 259 4.35 -7.61 -11.94
N GLU A 260 3.87 -8.35 -10.93
CA GLU A 260 4.61 -9.45 -10.30
C GLU A 260 4.50 -10.72 -11.15
N LYS A 261 5.06 -10.69 -12.37
CA LYS A 261 4.83 -11.69 -13.42
C LYS A 261 5.20 -13.11 -12.99
N GLU A 262 6.30 -13.27 -12.27
CA GLU A 262 6.81 -14.58 -11.87
C GLU A 262 5.90 -15.26 -10.84
N LEU A 263 5.46 -14.54 -9.80
CA LEU A 263 4.51 -15.09 -8.82
C LEU A 263 3.13 -15.34 -9.45
N ASN A 264 2.66 -14.46 -10.34
CA ASN A 264 1.44 -14.73 -11.09
C ASN A 264 1.56 -16.03 -11.91
N GLY A 265 2.72 -16.27 -12.52
CA GLY A 265 3.02 -17.51 -13.26
C GLY A 265 2.98 -18.77 -12.39
N GLN A 266 3.45 -18.68 -11.14
CA GLN A 266 3.36 -19.77 -10.16
C GLN A 266 1.91 -20.11 -9.76
N LEU A 267 0.98 -19.19 -9.99
CA LEU A 267 -0.44 -19.31 -9.63
C LEU A 267 -1.37 -19.41 -10.85
N ASP A 268 -0.85 -19.49 -12.07
CA ASP A 268 -1.68 -19.42 -13.30
C ASP A 268 -2.64 -20.61 -13.47
N GLY A 269 -2.37 -21.75 -12.83
CA GLY A 269 -3.30 -22.88 -12.77
C GLY A 269 -4.55 -22.63 -11.91
N MET A 270 -4.57 -21.55 -11.13
CA MET A 270 -5.64 -21.20 -10.22
C MET A 270 -6.64 -20.23 -10.85
N SER A 271 -7.90 -20.34 -10.45
CA SER A 271 -8.91 -19.33 -10.82
C SER A 271 -8.55 -17.97 -10.23
N LYS A 272 -8.68 -16.90 -11.03
CA LYS A 272 -8.34 -15.54 -10.62
C LYS A 272 -9.32 -14.50 -11.15
N GLU A 273 -9.55 -13.47 -10.35
CA GLU A 273 -10.27 -12.26 -10.75
C GLU A 273 -9.28 -11.12 -11.01
N LYS A 274 -9.43 -10.42 -12.15
CA LYS A 274 -8.62 -9.25 -12.48
C LYS A 274 -9.29 -7.99 -11.94
N LEU A 275 -8.65 -7.32 -11.00
CA LEU A 275 -9.20 -6.16 -10.29
C LEU A 275 -8.24 -4.96 -10.35
N PRO A 276 -8.75 -3.72 -10.31
CA PRO A 276 -7.91 -2.58 -9.95
C PRO A 276 -7.41 -2.73 -8.50
N PHE A 277 -6.38 -1.97 -8.11
CA PHE A 277 -6.08 -1.91 -6.69
C PHE A 277 -7.24 -1.28 -5.90
N PRO A 278 -7.46 -1.73 -4.65
CA PRO A 278 -8.39 -1.08 -3.76
C PRO A 278 -7.84 0.29 -3.32
N GLY A 279 -8.71 1.28 -3.16
CA GLY A 279 -8.32 2.64 -2.82
C GLY A 279 -7.96 3.48 -4.06
N THR A 280 -7.50 4.69 -3.81
CA THR A 280 -7.22 5.70 -4.83
C THR A 280 -5.87 6.39 -4.59
N MET A 281 -5.36 7.04 -5.62
CA MET A 281 -4.15 7.86 -5.56
C MET A 281 -4.39 9.20 -6.27
N LYS A 282 -3.69 10.24 -5.82
CA LYS A 282 -3.62 11.54 -6.49
C LYS A 282 -2.16 11.82 -6.86
N ILE A 283 -1.91 12.20 -8.11
CA ILE A 283 -0.66 12.83 -8.52
C ILE A 283 -0.75 14.28 -8.05
N MET A 284 0.18 14.69 -7.19
CA MET A 284 0.21 16.02 -6.60
C MET A 284 0.89 17.03 -7.53
N ASP A 285 1.92 16.57 -8.23
CA ASP A 285 2.68 17.35 -9.20
C ASP A 285 3.26 16.37 -10.23
N LEU A 286 2.79 16.48 -11.48
CA LEU A 286 3.18 15.58 -12.56
C LEU A 286 4.66 15.75 -12.92
N ASP A 287 5.17 16.98 -12.98
CA ASP A 287 6.55 17.22 -13.38
C ASP A 287 7.53 16.73 -12.31
N LEU A 288 7.17 16.91 -11.03
CA LEU A 288 7.93 16.34 -9.92
C LEU A 288 7.90 14.80 -9.94
N LEU A 289 6.74 14.19 -10.19
CA LEU A 289 6.63 12.74 -10.31
C LEU A 289 7.50 12.20 -11.45
N LEU A 290 7.45 12.84 -12.63
CA LEU A 290 8.26 12.45 -13.79
C LEU A 290 9.75 12.59 -13.51
N SER A 291 10.15 13.65 -12.80
CA SER A 291 11.54 13.83 -12.35
C SER A 291 11.99 12.73 -11.40
N GLN A 292 11.16 12.35 -10.42
CA GLN A 292 11.44 11.26 -9.47
C GLN A 292 11.51 9.90 -10.18
N LEU A 293 10.65 9.67 -11.17
CA LEU A 293 10.61 8.45 -11.98
C LEU A 293 11.70 8.39 -13.07
N GLY A 294 12.53 9.42 -13.23
CA GLY A 294 13.60 9.45 -14.24
C GLY A 294 14.42 8.14 -14.31
N PRO A 295 14.98 7.63 -13.20
CA PRO A 295 15.71 6.37 -13.17
C PRO A 295 14.88 5.13 -13.56
N TYR A 296 13.56 5.14 -13.37
CA TYR A 296 12.68 4.06 -13.80
C TYR A 296 12.53 4.02 -15.32
N PHE A 297 12.57 5.18 -15.98
CA PHE A 297 12.44 5.32 -17.43
C PHE A 297 13.76 5.13 -18.19
N GLU A 298 14.90 5.14 -17.50
CA GLU A 298 16.22 4.95 -18.11
C GLU A 298 16.24 3.72 -19.02
N ASN A 299 16.70 3.91 -20.26
CA ASN A 299 16.76 2.90 -21.33
C ASN A 299 15.40 2.33 -21.78
N LYS A 300 14.26 2.87 -21.31
CA LYS A 300 12.91 2.47 -21.71
C LYS A 300 12.22 3.54 -22.55
N LEU A 301 12.15 4.77 -22.04
CA LEU A 301 11.65 5.93 -22.79
C LEU A 301 12.20 7.25 -22.25
N SER A 302 12.07 8.33 -23.02
CA SER A 302 12.28 9.69 -22.53
C SER A 302 10.98 10.49 -22.59
N ILE A 303 10.68 11.22 -21.51
CA ILE A 303 9.54 12.14 -21.43
C ILE A 303 10.09 13.55 -21.30
N THR A 304 9.70 14.44 -22.21
CA THR A 304 10.15 15.85 -22.17
C THR A 304 8.96 16.80 -22.28
N ALA A 305 9.05 17.95 -21.62
CA ALA A 305 8.04 18.99 -21.75
C ALA A 305 8.06 19.57 -23.16
N LYS A 306 6.90 19.62 -23.82
CA LYS A 306 6.73 20.30 -25.10
C LYS A 306 6.21 21.72 -24.90
N ASP A 307 5.19 21.84 -24.05
CA ASP A 307 4.58 23.07 -23.57
C ASP A 307 3.94 22.85 -22.18
N GLU A 308 3.13 23.80 -21.72
CA GLU A 308 2.46 23.74 -20.41
C GLU A 308 1.45 22.59 -20.28
N ASN A 309 0.88 22.11 -21.38
CA ASN A 309 -0.22 21.13 -21.39
C ASN A 309 0.17 19.78 -22.01
N GLN A 310 1.31 19.69 -22.70
CA GLN A 310 1.72 18.51 -23.44
C GLN A 310 3.16 18.08 -23.15
N LYS A 311 3.35 16.75 -23.16
CA LYS A 311 4.66 16.11 -23.11
C LYS A 311 4.92 15.35 -24.41
N GLU A 312 6.20 15.19 -24.73
CA GLU A 312 6.68 14.38 -25.85
C GLU A 312 7.34 13.11 -25.29
N LEU A 313 6.80 11.95 -25.67
CA LEU A 313 7.33 10.62 -25.34
C LEU A 313 8.16 10.12 -26.53
N ARG A 314 9.40 9.71 -26.26
CA ARG A 314 10.26 9.05 -27.27
C ARG A 314 10.67 7.67 -26.77
N PHE A 315 10.45 6.65 -27.60
CA PHE A 315 10.78 5.26 -27.32
C PHE A 315 11.02 4.54 -28.65
N GLY A 316 12.09 3.74 -28.73
CA GLY A 316 12.56 3.19 -30.00
C GLY A 316 12.79 4.30 -31.04
N GLU A 317 12.20 4.15 -32.23
CA GLU A 317 12.20 5.16 -33.30
C GLU A 317 10.94 6.04 -33.31
N GLN A 318 10.05 5.87 -32.33
CA GLN A 318 8.76 6.55 -32.29
C GLN A 318 8.80 7.82 -31.44
N THR A 319 7.91 8.75 -31.76
CA THR A 319 7.66 9.96 -30.98
C THR A 319 6.18 10.23 -30.94
N VAL A 320 5.64 10.40 -29.73
CA VAL A 320 4.21 10.63 -29.48
C VAL A 320 4.05 11.88 -28.62
N LEU A 321 3.13 12.76 -29.02
CA LEU A 321 2.67 13.87 -28.17
C LEU A 321 1.46 13.40 -27.37
N ILE A 322 1.45 13.73 -26.08
CA ILE A 322 0.38 13.36 -25.16
C ILE A 322 0.06 14.56 -24.26
N SER A 323 -1.21 14.75 -23.93
CA SER A 323 -1.57 15.76 -22.91
C SER A 323 -1.13 15.32 -21.52
N ASN A 324 -0.95 16.27 -20.60
CA ASN A 324 -0.65 15.98 -19.20
C ASN A 324 -1.70 15.05 -18.56
N GLN A 325 -3.00 15.27 -18.87
CA GLN A 325 -4.08 14.45 -18.34
C GLN A 325 -4.01 13.01 -18.85
N GLU A 326 -3.82 12.82 -20.16
CA GLU A 326 -3.68 11.48 -20.74
C GLU A 326 -2.43 10.76 -20.20
N LEU A 327 -1.34 11.50 -19.96
CA LEU A 327 -0.13 10.95 -19.35
C LEU A 327 -0.37 10.53 -17.90
N GLU A 328 -1.07 11.32 -17.08
CA GLU A 328 -1.46 10.93 -15.73
C GLU A 328 -2.30 9.64 -15.75
N GLU A 329 -3.33 9.56 -16.59
CA GLU A 329 -4.12 8.34 -16.74
C GLU A 329 -3.27 7.15 -17.14
N LEU A 330 -2.30 7.38 -18.03
CA LEU A 330 -1.40 6.35 -18.50
C LEU A 330 -0.46 5.84 -17.40
N LEU A 331 0.14 6.76 -16.62
CA LEU A 331 0.99 6.43 -15.48
C LEU A 331 0.24 5.55 -14.46
N LEU A 332 -1.05 5.83 -14.23
CA LEU A 332 -1.84 5.18 -13.19
C LEU A 332 -2.52 3.88 -13.63
N LYS A 333 -3.00 3.81 -14.87
CA LYS A 333 -3.91 2.74 -15.33
C LYS A 333 -3.38 1.96 -16.53
N GLY A 334 -2.39 2.51 -17.23
CA GLY A 334 -1.97 2.06 -18.55
C GLY A 334 -3.08 2.26 -19.59
N SER A 335 -2.83 1.84 -20.82
CA SER A 335 -3.83 1.83 -21.89
C SER A 335 -3.70 0.56 -22.73
N LYS A 336 -4.81 0.07 -23.29
CA LYS A 336 -4.83 -1.11 -24.16
C LYS A 336 -4.47 -0.80 -25.61
N ASP A 337 -4.59 0.47 -25.98
CA ASP A 337 -4.38 0.95 -27.35
C ASP A 337 -2.95 1.52 -27.55
N MET A 338 -2.04 1.20 -26.63
CA MET A 338 -0.65 1.62 -26.71
C MET A 338 0.20 0.75 -27.60
N ASP A 339 1.32 1.33 -28.02
CA ASP A 339 2.40 0.56 -28.64
C ASP A 339 2.91 -0.51 -27.65
N PRO A 340 3.05 -1.78 -28.09
CA PRO A 340 3.55 -2.88 -27.23
C PRO A 340 4.91 -2.61 -26.58
N LEU A 341 5.74 -1.72 -27.13
CA LEU A 341 7.00 -1.31 -26.51
C LEU A 341 6.82 -0.63 -25.15
N LEU A 342 5.61 -0.16 -24.84
CA LEU A 342 5.28 0.52 -23.59
C LEU A 342 4.59 -0.40 -22.57
N ASP A 343 4.30 -1.65 -22.90
CA ASP A 343 3.61 -2.60 -22.02
C ASP A 343 4.39 -2.91 -20.73
N ASP A 344 5.73 -2.86 -20.81
CA ASP A 344 6.63 -3.06 -19.67
C ASP A 344 6.98 -1.77 -18.92
N VAL A 345 6.42 -0.63 -19.35
CA VAL A 345 6.63 0.70 -18.76
C VAL A 345 5.37 1.20 -18.06
N PHE A 346 4.19 0.99 -18.66
CA PHE A 346 2.93 1.52 -18.15
C PHE A 346 1.90 0.41 -17.85
N PRO A 347 1.09 0.56 -16.79
CA PRO A 347 1.17 1.61 -15.78
C PRO A 347 2.46 1.54 -14.97
N ILE A 348 2.84 2.64 -14.34
CA ILE A 348 3.92 2.66 -13.36
C ILE A 348 3.57 1.65 -12.26
N PRO A 349 4.48 0.75 -11.88
CA PRO A 349 4.17 -0.29 -10.93
C PRO A 349 4.26 0.28 -9.51
N PHE A 350 3.31 1.14 -9.14
CA PHE A 350 3.14 1.60 -7.76
C PHE A 350 2.81 0.42 -6.85
N PRO A 351 3.24 0.44 -5.57
CA PRO A 351 3.05 -0.69 -4.66
C PRO A 351 1.57 -0.94 -4.36
N PHE A 352 1.25 -2.20 -4.08
CA PHE A 352 -0.08 -2.61 -3.63
C PHE A 352 -0.44 -1.95 -2.29
N PRO A 353 -1.65 -1.37 -2.13
CA PRO A 353 -1.98 -0.59 -0.94
C PRO A 353 -2.37 -1.42 0.30
N GLN A 354 -2.78 -2.68 0.16
CA GLN A 354 -3.24 -3.51 1.29
C GLN A 354 -2.17 -4.49 1.78
N GLY A 355 -0.98 -3.98 2.08
CA GLY A 355 0.13 -4.73 2.69
C GLY A 355 0.49 -4.22 4.09
N LEU A 356 1.77 -4.33 4.48
CA LEU A 356 2.24 -3.84 5.78
C LEU A 356 2.07 -2.32 5.97
N ASN A 357 2.15 -1.55 4.89
CA ASN A 357 2.10 -0.08 4.91
C ASN A 357 0.67 0.48 4.76
N TYR A 358 -0.35 -0.34 4.99
CA TYR A 358 -1.76 0.09 4.94
C TYR A 358 -2.08 1.05 6.09
N VAL A 359 -2.79 2.16 5.78
CA VAL A 359 -3.15 3.24 6.72
C VAL A 359 -4.64 3.59 6.74
#